data_AF-A0A9D5K691-F1
#
_entry.id   AF-A0A9D5K691-F1
#
_cell.length_a   1.000
_cell.length_b   1.000
_cell.length_c   1.000
_cell.angle_alpha   90.00
_cell.angle_beta   90.00
_cell.angle_gamma   90.00
#
_symmetry.space_group_name_H-M   'P 1'
#
loop_
_entity.id
_entity.type
_entity.pdbx_description
1 polymer ?
#
loop_
_entity_poly.entity_id
_entity_poly.type
_entity_poly.pdbx_seq_one_letter_code
_entity_poly.pdbx_strand_id
1 'polypeptide(L)' 'MKIYVGNMSYSTTEDTLREAFGAHGEVGEVSIVTDRDTGRPRGFGFVTMPNSGEANAAIEALNNQQLD' A
#
# COMPACT_ATOMS: atom_id res chain seq x y z
N MET A 1 8.48 1.56 9.52
CA MET A 1 7.74 2.76 9.07
C MET A 1 6.39 2.34 8.52
N LYS A 2 5.30 3.01 8.91
CA LYS A 2 3.96 2.74 8.41
C LYS A 2 3.59 3.78 7.36
N ILE A 3 3.31 3.31 6.15
CA ILE A 3 3.01 4.09 4.97
C ILE A 3 1.50 4.04 4.77
N TYR A 4 0.87 5.21 4.58
CA TYR A 4 -0.53 5.32 4.21
C TYR A 4 -0.64 5.35 2.69
N VAL A 5 -1.48 4.50 2.13
CA VAL A 5 -1.77 4.45 0.70
C VAL A 5 -3.26 4.70 0.54
N GLY A 6 -3.63 5.73 -0.23
CA GLY A 6 -5.02 6.13 -0.41
C GLY A 6 -5.31 6.46 -1.87
N ASN A 7 -6.60 6.66 -2.19
CA ASN A 7 -7.08 6.89 -3.55
C ASN A 7 -6.73 5.74 -4.52
N MET A 8 -6.71 4.52 -4.00
CA MET A 8 -6.46 3.31 -4.78
C MET A 8 -7.75 2.79 -5.41
N SER A 9 -7.62 2.06 -6.52
CA SER A 9 -8.75 1.40 -7.16
C SER A 9 -9.38 0.36 -6.23
N TYR A 10 -10.68 0.08 -6.44
CA TYR A 10 -11.38 -0.96 -5.69
C TYR A 10 -10.88 -2.38 -6.03
N SER A 11 -10.10 -2.52 -7.10
CA SER A 11 -9.40 -3.75 -7.49
C SER A 11 -8.08 -3.95 -6.74
N THR A 12 -7.55 -2.93 -6.06
CA THR A 12 -6.25 -3.03 -5.40
C THR A 12 -6.32 -4.01 -4.23
N THR A 13 -5.43 -4.99 -4.24
CA THR A 13 -5.32 -6.03 -3.21
C THR A 13 -4.04 -5.90 -2.42
N GLU A 14 -3.95 -6.62 -1.30
CA GLU A 14 -2.76 -6.62 -0.45
C GLU A 14 -1.55 -7.13 -1.21
N ASP A 15 -1.72 -8.12 -2.09
CA ASP A 15 -0.68 -8.62 -2.99
C ASP A 15 -0.18 -7.52 -3.95
N THR A 16 -1.07 -6.73 -4.54
CA THR A 16 -0.70 -5.62 -5.44
C THR A 16 0.17 -4.59 -4.72
N LEU A 17 -0.19 -4.24 -3.48
CA LEU A 17 0.61 -3.36 -2.64
C LEU A 17 1.94 -4.03 -2.25
N ARG A 18 1.92 -5.31 -1.90
CA ARG A 18 3.12 -6.04 -1.54
C ARG A 18 4.11 -6.11 -2.71
N GLU A 19 3.66 -6.32 -3.94
CA GLU A 19 4.49 -6.29 -5.14
C GLU A 19 5.03 -4.90 -5.44
N ALA A 20 4.16 -3.87 -5.43
CA ALA A 20 4.55 -2.50 -5.72
C ALA A 20 5.62 -1.98 -4.74
N PHE A 21 5.41 -2.18 -3.44
CA PHE A 21 6.37 -1.80 -2.41
C PHE A 21 7.57 -2.78 -2.35
N GLY A 22 7.35 -4.04 -2.70
CA GLY A 22 8.38 -5.09 -2.77
C GLY A 22 9.49 -4.80 -3.79
N ALA A 23 9.18 -4.07 -4.86
CA ALA A 23 10.17 -3.60 -5.83
C ALA A 23 11.18 -2.60 -5.23
N HIS A 24 10.81 -1.93 -4.13
CA HIS A 24 11.61 -0.90 -3.47
C HIS A 24 12.26 -1.38 -2.16
N GLY A 25 11.79 -2.49 -1.59
CA GLY A 25 12.37 -3.05 -0.38
C GLY A 25 11.51 -4.13 0.28
N GLU A 26 11.87 -4.50 1.51
CA GLU A 26 11.15 -5.53 2.24
C GLU A 26 9.81 -5.00 2.77
N VAL A 27 8.72 -5.68 2.44
CA VAL A 27 7.38 -5.38 2.97
C VAL A 27 7.11 -6.27 4.18
N GLY A 28 6.97 -5.64 5.35
CA GLY A 28 6.67 -6.33 6.59
C GLY A 28 5.20 -6.74 6.65
N GLU A 29 4.30 -5.75 6.65
CA GLU A 29 2.86 -5.96 6.81
C GLU A 29 2.09 -5.10 5.81
N VAL A 30 0.99 -5.64 5.26
CA VAL A 30 0.04 -4.88 4.45
C VAL A 30 -1.32 -5.03 5.11
N SER A 31 -2.11 -3.95 5.11
CA SER A 31 -3.47 -3.96 5.63
C SER A 31 -4.36 -3.05 4.80
N ILE A 32 -5.28 -3.62 4.04
CA ILE A 32 -6.28 -2.85 3.30
C ILE A 32 -7.52 -2.64 4.16
N VAL A 33 -8.02 -1.40 4.18
CA VAL A 33 -9.24 -1.08 4.91
C VAL A 33 -10.43 -1.31 4.00
N THR A 34 -11.20 -2.35 4.31
CA THR A 34 -12.47 -2.67 3.66
C THR A 34 -13.64 -2.20 4.51
N ASP A 35 -14.72 -1.82 3.83
CA ASP A 35 -16.01 -1.53 4.42
C ASP A 35 -16.59 -2.83 5.00
N ARG A 36 -17.03 -2.77 6.26
CA ARG A 36 -17.42 -3.97 7.00
C ARG A 36 -18.82 -4.47 6.64
N ASP A 37 -19.65 -3.60 6.07
CA ASP A 37 -21.03 -3.91 5.70
C ASP A 37 -21.12 -4.45 4.27
N THR A 38 -20.29 -3.93 3.37
CA THR A 38 -20.30 -4.31 1.95
C THR A 38 -19.11 -5.18 1.53
N GLY A 39 -18.09 -5.30 2.38
CA GLY A 39 -16.83 -5.96 2.04
C GLY A 39 -15.99 -5.22 0.99
N ARG A 40 -16.44 -4.04 0.55
CA ARG A 40 -15.76 -3.28 -0.51
C ARG A 40 -14.57 -2.52 0.04
N PRO A 41 -13.41 -2.51 -0.63
CA PRO A 41 -12.29 -1.68 -0.21
C PRO A 41 -12.70 -0.21 -0.16
N ARG A 42 -12.27 0.51 0.89
CA ARG A 42 -12.57 1.94 1.03
C ARG A 42 -11.65 2.82 0.17
N GLY A 43 -10.82 2.22 -0.68
CA GLY A 43 -9.83 2.90 -1.52
C GLY A 43 -8.60 3.38 -0.75
N PHE A 44 -8.36 2.84 0.46
CA PHE A 44 -7.15 3.12 1.23
C PHE A 44 -6.68 1.92 2.06
N GLY A 45 -5.40 1.92 2.40
CA GLY A 45 -4.71 0.87 3.13
C GLY A 45 -3.41 1.37 3.74
N PHE A 46 -2.72 0.46 4.41
CA PHE A 46 -1.46 0.73 5.08
C PHE A 46 -0.45 -0.33 4.74
N VAL A 47 0.80 0.10 4.52
CA VAL A 47 1.94 -0.77 4.30
C VAL A 47 3.00 -0.47 5.35
N THR A 48 3.44 -1.48 6.08
CA THR A 48 4.50 -1.38 7.08
C THR A 48 5.77 -1.98 6.51
N MET A 49 6.83 -1.17 6.44
CA MET A 49 8.17 -1.62 6.05
C MET A 49 9.13 -1.54 7.25
N PRO A 50 10.01 -2.53 7.45
CA PRO A 50 10.97 -2.52 8.56
C PRO A 50 12.06 -1.46 8.36
N ASN A 51 12.48 -1.23 7.12
CA ASN A 51 13.53 -0.27 6.77
C ASN A 51 12.93 1.10 6.39
N SER A 52 13.32 2.16 7.09
CA SER A 52 12.86 3.54 6.80
C SER A 52 13.44 4.12 5.51
N GLY A 53 14.63 3.69 5.08
CA GLY A 53 15.23 4.14 3.81
C GLY A 53 14.46 3.62 2.61
N GLU A 54 14.17 2.31 2.60
CA GLU A 54 13.35 1.65 1.58
C GLU A 54 11.92 2.20 1.57
N ALA A 55 11.33 2.41 2.76
CA ALA A 55 10.01 3.01 2.88
C ALA A 55 9.92 4.39 2.25
N ASN A 56 10.90 5.26 2.48
CA ASN A 56 10.95 6.59 1.85
C ASN A 56 11.12 6.50 0.34
N ALA A 57 11.99 5.61 -0.15
CA ALA A 57 12.17 5.41 -1.60
C ALA A 57 10.88 4.90 -2.26
N ALA A 58 10.17 3.97 -1.62
CA ALA A 58 8.88 3.48 -2.08
C ALA A 58 7.82 4.59 -2.07
N ILE A 59 7.78 5.42 -1.02
CA ILE A 59 6.90 6.60 -0.98
C ILE A 59 7.26 7.54 -2.14
N GLU A 60 8.51 7.94 -2.32
CA GLU A 60 8.87 8.87 -3.40
C GLU A 60 8.56 8.32 -4.80
N ALA A 61 8.72 7.01 -5.00
CA ALA A 61 8.46 6.37 -6.28
C ALA A 61 6.95 6.15 -6.55
N LEU A 62 6.17 5.79 -5.53
CA LEU A 62 4.75 5.41 -5.67
C LEU A 62 3.79 6.57 -5.34
N ASN A 63 4.23 7.58 -4.60
CA ASN A 63 3.42 8.74 -4.25
C ASN A 63 3.19 9.59 -5.52
N ASN A 64 1.92 9.81 -5.86
CA ASN A 64 1.41 10.37 -7.13
C ASN A 64 1.36 9.40 -8.33
N GLN A 65 1.66 8.11 -8.16
CA GLN A 65 1.30 7.13 -9.19
C GLN A 65 -0.11 6.61 -8.93
N GLN A 66 -0.92 6.57 -9.98
CA GLN A 66 -2.21 5.91 -9.95
C GLN A 66 -1.94 4.39 -9.97
N LEU A 67 -2.15 3.74 -8.83
CA LEU A 67 -2.19 2.28 -8.74
C LEU A 67 -3.57 1.83 -9.25
N ASP A 68 -3.64 1.51 -10.54
CA ASP A 68 -4.81 0.96 -11.23
C ASP A 68 -4.82 -0.59 -11.19
#